data_AF-A0A1A2SE80-F1
#
_entry.id   AF-A0A1A2SE80-F1
#
_cell.length_a   1.000
_cell.length_b   1.000
_cell.length_c   1.000
_cell.angle_alpha   90.00
_cell.angle_beta   90.00
_cell.angle_gamma   90.00
#
_symmetry.space_group_name_H-M   'P 1'
#
loop_
_entity.id
_entity.type
_entity.pdbx_description
1 polymer ?
#
loop_
_entity_poly.entity_id
_entity_poly.type
_entity_poly.pdbx_seq_one_letter_code
_entity_poly.pdbx_strand_id
1 'polypeptide(L)' 'MGFGQGPRMCIGSGPARLKAKVALNCLFGRVKRIERARKYTWTANPSLLGPTRLPMRGVAA' A
#
# COMPACT_ATOMS: atom_id res chain seq x y z
N MET A 1 8.71 11.13 7.08
CA MET A 1 9.39 9.94 7.65
C MET A 1 8.36 8.84 7.89
N GLY A 2 8.43 7.70 7.18
CA GLY A 2 7.42 6.63 7.30
C GLY A 2 7.76 5.48 8.27
N PHE A 3 8.99 5.41 8.76
CA PHE A 3 9.48 4.32 9.63
C PHE A 3 10.08 4.80 10.96
N GLY A 4 9.92 6.09 11.30
CA GLY A 4 10.58 6.71 12.47
C GLY A 4 12.10 6.88 12.27
N GLN A 5 12.78 7.30 13.34
CA GLN A 5 14.24 7.49 13.39
C GLN A 5 14.82 7.09 14.75
N GLY A 6 16.13 6.83 14.79
CA GLY A 6 16.86 6.53 16.03
C GLY A 6 16.59 5.11 16.56
N PRO A 7 16.77 4.89 17.88
CA PRO A 7 16.71 3.55 18.49
C PRO A 7 15.35 2.83 18.35
N ARG A 8 14.27 3.60 18.16
CA ARG A 8 12.90 3.09 17.94
C ARG A 8 12.46 3.14 16.48
N MET A 9 13.40 3.17 15.54
CA MET A 9 13.07 3.00 14.13
C MET A 9 12.36 1.64 13.95
N CYS A 10 11.41 1.60 13.01
CA CYS A 10 10.74 0.36 12.63
C CYS A 10 11.77 -0.71 12.21
N ILE A 11 11.89 -1.75 13.05
CA ILE A 11 12.70 -2.94 12.79
C ILE A 11 12.33 -3.62 11.46
N GLY A 12 11.06 -3.50 11.05
CA GLY A 12 10.54 -4.06 9.81
C GLY A 12 10.74 -3.20 8.56
N SER A 13 11.49 -2.10 8.62
CA SER A 13 11.62 -1.16 7.49
C SER A 13 12.18 -1.80 6.21
N GLY A 14 13.20 -2.66 6.32
CA GLY A 14 13.75 -3.44 5.21
C GLY A 14 12.71 -4.41 4.61
N PRO A 15 12.15 -5.33 5.40
CA PRO A 15 11.09 -6.24 4.96
C PRO A 15 9.86 -5.53 4.37
N ALA A 16 9.43 -4.41 4.96
CA ALA A 16 8.31 -3.62 4.44
C ALA A 16 8.59 -3.06 3.04
N ARG A 17 9.80 -2.55 2.80
CA ARG A 17 10.23 -2.07 1.47
C ARG A 17 10.28 -3.22 0.46
N LEU A 18 10.83 -4.37 0.85
CA LEU A 18 10.90 -5.53 -0.04
C LEU A 18 9.51 -6.01 -0.44
N LYS A 19 8.61 -6.16 0.53
CA LYS A 19 7.21 -6.55 0.28
C LYS A 19 6.52 -5.58 -0.67
N ALA A 20 6.68 -4.27 -0.47
CA ALA A 20 6.10 -3.25 -1.35
C ALA A 20 6.65 -3.37 -2.78
N LYS A 21 7.97 -3.54 -2.93
CA LYS A 21 8.61 -3.70 -4.25
C LYS A 21 8.09 -4.94 -4.99
N VAL A 22 8.09 -6.09 -4.32
CA VAL A 22 7.63 -7.35 -4.92
C VAL A 22 6.15 -7.29 -5.28
N ALA A 23 5.30 -6.75 -4.38
CA ALA A 23 3.88 -6.60 -4.62
C ALA A 23 3.60 -5.70 -5.84
N LEU A 24 4.29 -4.55 -5.94
CA LEU A 24 4.14 -3.63 -7.06
C LEU A 24 4.64 -4.24 -8.38
N ASN A 25 5.78 -4.92 -8.37
CA ASN A 25 6.30 -5.58 -9.56
C ASN A 25 5.34 -6.67 -10.07
N CYS A 26 4.83 -7.51 -9.18
CA CYS A 26 3.85 -8.54 -9.51
C CYS A 26 2.54 -7.94 -10.03
N LEU A 27 2.07 -6.84 -9.42
CA LEU A 27 0.86 -6.14 -9.83
C LEU A 27 0.99 -5.54 -11.24
N PHE A 28 2.08 -4.81 -11.50
CA PHE A 28 2.31 -4.18 -12.80
C PHE A 28 2.66 -5.18 -13.90
N GLY A 29 3.22 -6.34 -13.56
CA GLY A 29 3.42 -7.44 -14.50
C GLY A 29 2.12 -8.09 -14.98
N ARG A 30 0.98 -7.86 -14.30
CA ARG A 30 -0.31 -8.51 -14.59
C ARG A 30 -1.42 -7.54 -15.02
N VAL A 31 -1.27 -6.26 -14.68
CA VAL A 31 -2.34 -5.26 -14.80
C VAL A 31 -1.79 -4.04 -15.53
N LYS A 32 -2.37 -3.72 -16.70
CA LYS A 32 -2.01 -2.55 -17.51
C LYS A 32 -2.65 -1.26 -17.02
N ARG A 33 -3.81 -1.35 -16.37
CA ARG A 33 -4.52 -0.19 -15.80
C ARG A 33 -5.23 -0.52 -14.51
N ILE A 34 -5.18 0.39 -13.53
CA ILE A 34 -5.92 0.29 -12.27
C ILE A 34 -6.93 1.44 -12.21
N GLU A 35 -8.20 1.11 -11.97
CA GLU A 35 -9.30 2.06 -11.89
C GLU A 35 -10.03 1.92 -10.55
N ARG A 36 -10.57 3.04 -10.03
CA ARG A 36 -11.37 3.04 -8.80
C ARG A 36 -12.79 2.59 -9.13
N ALA A 37 -13.25 1.51 -8.50
CA ALA A 37 -14.58 0.95 -8.79
C ALA A 37 -15.71 1.64 -7.99
N ARG A 38 -15.42 2.14 -6.78
CA ARG A 38 -16.40 2.83 -5.90
C ARG A 38 -15.70 3.81 -4.96
N LYS A 39 -16.49 4.59 -4.20
CA LYS A 39 -16.01 5.40 -3.08
C LYS A 39 -15.27 4.52 -2.07
N TYR A 40 -14.08 4.95 -1.66
CA TYR A 40 -13.29 4.31 -0.62
C TYR A 40 -13.62 4.91 0.75
N THR A 41 -13.29 4.19 1.82
CA THR A 41 -13.47 4.65 3.19
C THR A 41 -12.12 4.70 3.89
N TRP A 42 -11.78 5.85 4.48
CA TRP A 42 -10.61 5.99 5.34
C TRP A 42 -10.88 5.49 6.74
N THR A 43 -9.82 5.05 7.41
CA THR A 43 -9.89 4.86 8.86
C THR A 43 -10.12 6.19 9.58
N ALA A 44 -10.88 6.15 10.67
CA ALA A 44 -11.06 7.29 11.56
C ALA A 44 -9.94 7.40 12.62
N ASN A 45 -9.01 6.45 12.65
CA ASN A 45 -7.93 6.42 13.62
C ASN A 45 -6.90 7.55 13.32
N PRO A 46 -6.58 8.43 14.30
CA PRO A 46 -5.66 9.55 14.07
C PRO A 46 -4.18 9.13 13.97
N SER A 47 -3.82 7.94 14.46
CA SER A 47 -2.45 7.40 14.42
C SER A 47 -2.17 6.53 13.20
N LEU A 48 -3.19 5.93 12.59
CA LEU A 48 -3.07 5.06 11.43
C LEU A 48 -3.66 5.75 10.20
N LEU A 49 -2.89 5.83 9.12
CA LEU A 49 -3.35 6.40 7.85
C LEU A 49 -3.49 5.29 6.82
N GLY A 50 -4.72 5.02 6.41
CA GLY A 50 -4.99 4.11 5.31
C GLY A 50 -6.48 3.95 5.03
N PRO A 51 -6.84 3.54 3.79
CA PRO A 51 -8.20 3.15 3.47
C PRO A 51 -8.52 1.79 4.10
N THR A 52 -9.62 1.70 4.85
CA THR A 52 -10.14 0.43 5.38
C THR A 52 -10.76 -0.41 4.25
N ARG A 53 -11.31 0.25 3.24
CA ARG A 53 -11.82 -0.38 2.01
C ARG A 53 -11.43 0.45 0.79
N LEU A 54 -10.76 -0.19 -0.16
CA LEU A 54 -10.32 0.42 -1.42
C LEU A 54 -10.72 -0.47 -2.61
N PRO A 55 -11.98 -0.41 -3.06
CA PRO A 55 -12.46 -1.22 -4.18
C PRO A 55 -11.84 -0.73 -5.49
N MET A 56 -10.99 -1.58 -6.09
CA MET A 56 -10.27 -1.31 -7.35
C MET A 56 -10.65 -2.33 -8.42
N ARG A 57 -10.54 -1.92 -9.68
CA ARG A 57 -10.63 -2.78 -10.86
C ARG A 57 -9.30 -2.75 -11.60
N GLY A 58 -8.74 -3.91 -11.89
CA GLY A 58 -7.57 -4.05 -12.76
C GLY A 58 -8.02 -4.41 -14.18
N VAL A 59 -7.44 -3.75 -15.18
CA VAL A 59 -7.51 -4.17 -16.58
C VAL A 59 -6.25 -4.99 -16.85
N ALA A 60 -6.43 -6.26 -17.21
CA ALA A 60 -5.33 -7.18 -17.48
C ALA A 60 -4.40 -6.64 -18.58
N ALA A 61 -3.11 -6.96 -18.48
CA ALA A 61 -2.09 -6.59 -19.46
C ALA A 61 -2.11 -7.48 -20.70
#